data_AF-A0A0Q1FI50-F1
#
_entry.id   AF-A0A0Q1FI50-F1
#
_cell.length_a   1.000
_cell.length_b   1.000
_cell.length_c   1.000
_cell.angle_alpha   90.00
_cell.angle_beta   90.00
_cell.angle_gamma   90.00
#
_symmetry.space_group_name_H-M   'P 1'
#
loop_
_entity.id
_entity.type
_entity.pdbx_description
1 polymer ?
#
loop_
_entity_poly.entity_id
_entity_poly.type
_entity_poly.pdbx_seq_one_letter_code
_entity_poly.pdbx_strand_id
1 'polypeptide(L)'
;MPELPEVQTVINGLMEAVIHKKIISIEEFRAGTVIWNCPKGDFGAIIDIARRGKYIIINTSWQFKIVIHLRMTGKLIYLEDYNFKTPHTRAEILFSDKTKLIFDDVRTFGKIEIYEINMPVKALDTLGVEPLSSNLNYTYLRGKLKNKKAPVKNILLDQSIIAGLGNIYVNEILFRARINPLISGLELRKKQIDEIIFQTKQVLKEALKYNGTTISDYRSVDNKTGEFQRFLKVYNKKKCECNSDLVRIKQAGRSTFYCPKCQKV
;
A
#
# COMPACT_ATOMS: atom_id res chain seq x y z
N MET A 1 5.73 6.30 -0.84
CA MET A 1 5.16 5.22 0.01
C MET A 1 4.20 4.48 -0.87
N PRO A 2 4.50 3.23 -1.28
CA PRO A 2 3.53 2.39 -1.96
C PRO A 2 2.21 2.35 -1.18
N GLU A 3 1.11 2.57 -1.89
CA GLU A 3 -0.24 2.39 -1.37
C GLU A 3 -0.82 1.10 -1.96
N LEU A 4 -2.11 0.85 -1.81
CA LEU A 4 -2.71 -0.41 -2.25
C LEU A 4 -2.39 -0.79 -3.71
N PRO A 5 -2.58 0.12 -4.70
CA PRO A 5 -2.35 -0.24 -6.10
C PRO A 5 -0.91 -0.65 -6.38
N GLU A 6 0.08 0.09 -5.86
CA GLU A 6 1.49 -0.25 -6.07
C GLU A 6 1.86 -1.59 -5.41
N VAL A 7 1.34 -1.87 -4.21
CA VAL A 7 1.57 -3.16 -3.55
C VAL A 7 0.96 -4.31 -4.35
N GLN A 8 -0.22 -4.11 -4.94
CA GLN A 8 -0.83 -5.13 -5.79
C GLN A 8 -0.01 -5.37 -7.07
N THR A 9 0.54 -4.32 -7.70
CA THR A 9 1.41 -4.48 -8.87
C THR A 9 2.64 -5.32 -8.52
N VAL A 10 3.29 -5.04 -7.38
CA VAL A 10 4.43 -5.82 -6.89
C VAL A 10 4.06 -7.29 -6.67
N ILE A 11 2.88 -7.56 -6.10
CA ILE A 11 2.38 -8.93 -5.90
C ILE A 11 2.20 -9.66 -7.23
N ASN A 12 1.62 -9.02 -8.24
CA ASN A 12 1.45 -9.63 -9.55
C ASN A 12 2.80 -10.04 -10.16
N GLY A 13 3.82 -9.16 -10.06
CA GLY A 13 5.18 -9.50 -10.48
C GLY A 13 5.78 -10.65 -9.68
N LEU A 14 5.63 -10.64 -8.35
CA LEU A 14 6.10 -11.74 -7.50
C LEU A 14 5.42 -13.08 -7.84
N MET A 15 4.12 -13.06 -8.14
CA MET A 15 3.41 -14.28 -8.51
C MET A 15 3.97 -14.90 -9.80
N GLU A 16 4.29 -14.08 -10.79
CA GLU A 16 4.94 -14.53 -12.03
C GLU A 16 6.37 -15.03 -11.77
N ALA A 17 7.10 -14.40 -10.84
CA ALA A 17 8.53 -14.64 -10.65
C ALA A 17 8.88 -15.77 -9.68
N VAL A 18 8.17 -15.93 -8.55
CA VAL A 18 8.67 -16.74 -7.41
C VAL A 18 7.73 -17.85 -6.92
N ILE A 19 6.52 -17.98 -7.46
CA ILE A 19 5.61 -19.08 -7.11
C ILE A 19 6.28 -20.43 -7.36
N HIS A 20 6.02 -21.39 -6.47
CA HIS A 20 6.59 -22.75 -6.44
C HIS A 20 8.10 -22.86 -6.16
N LYS A 21 8.84 -21.74 -6.07
CA LYS A 21 10.25 -21.78 -5.67
C LYS A 21 10.38 -22.15 -4.20
N LYS A 22 11.34 -23.03 -3.88
CA LYS A 22 11.70 -23.37 -2.49
C LYS A 22 12.60 -22.26 -1.93
N ILE A 23 12.25 -21.74 -0.75
CA ILE A 23 13.09 -20.79 0.00
C ILE A 23 14.17 -21.58 0.72
N ILE A 24 15.43 -21.23 0.49
CA ILE A 24 16.60 -21.83 1.14
C ILE A 24 16.97 -21.06 2.39
N SER A 25 17.00 -19.74 2.29
CA SER A 25 17.36 -18.87 3.42
C SER A 25 16.82 -17.46 3.22
N ILE A 26 16.74 -16.73 4.35
CA ILE A 26 16.51 -15.30 4.38
C ILE A 26 17.69 -14.69 5.12
N GLU A 27 18.48 -13.89 4.40
CA GLU A 27 19.67 -13.22 4.92
C GLU A 27 19.35 -11.76 5.24
N GLU A 28 19.77 -11.30 6.42
CA GLU A 28 19.62 -9.92 6.85
C GLU A 28 20.97 -9.20 6.77
N PHE A 29 21.02 -8.10 6.04
CA PHE A 29 22.21 -7.24 5.93
C PHE A 29 22.11 -5.97 6.76
N ARG A 30 20.93 -5.68 7.31
CA ARG A 30 20.72 -4.59 8.26
C ARG A 30 19.80 -5.04 9.38
N ALA A 31 20.35 -5.10 10.59
CA ALA A 31 19.62 -5.51 11.80
C ALA A 31 18.27 -4.81 11.96
N GLY A 32 17.24 -5.59 12.30
CA GLY A 32 15.86 -5.12 12.48
C GLY A 32 15.10 -4.92 11.17
N THR A 33 15.62 -5.39 10.04
CA THR A 33 14.88 -5.49 8.78
C THR A 33 14.06 -6.76 8.75
N VAL A 34 14.63 -7.88 9.18
CA VAL A 34 14.00 -9.20 9.26
C VAL A 34 13.65 -9.49 10.71
N ILE A 35 12.38 -9.71 11.00
CA ILE A 35 11.88 -9.98 12.35
C ILE A 35 11.29 -11.38 12.39
N TRP A 36 11.87 -12.24 13.21
CA TRP A 36 11.34 -13.57 13.49
C TRP A 36 10.42 -13.50 14.72
N ASN A 37 9.13 -13.78 14.54
CA ASN A 37 8.16 -13.85 15.63
C ASN A 37 8.00 -15.29 16.18
N CYS A 38 8.82 -16.21 15.69
CA CYS A 38 8.84 -17.64 15.99
C CYS A 38 10.27 -18.19 15.81
N PRO A 39 10.60 -19.39 16.33
CA PRO A 39 11.87 -20.06 16.04
C PRO A 39 12.09 -20.28 14.54
N LYS A 40 13.36 -20.33 14.11
CA LYS A 40 13.73 -20.55 12.70
C LYS A 40 13.47 -21.99 12.27
N GLY A 41 13.16 -22.19 10.99
CA GLY A 41 12.97 -23.51 10.38
C GLY A 41 12.92 -23.47 8.84
N ASP A 42 12.36 -24.51 8.22
CA ASP A 42 12.19 -24.61 6.76
C ASP A 42 10.86 -23.97 6.33
N PHE A 43 10.90 -23.13 5.30
CA PHE A 43 9.71 -22.52 4.69
C PHE A 43 9.03 -23.44 3.67
N GLY A 44 9.77 -24.36 3.06
CA GLY A 44 9.32 -25.07 1.87
C GLY A 44 9.18 -24.16 0.65
N ALA A 45 8.19 -24.43 -0.19
CA ALA A 45 7.94 -23.69 -1.42
C ALA A 45 6.94 -22.54 -1.21
N ILE A 46 7.04 -21.48 -1.99
CA ILE A 46 6.01 -20.45 -2.04
C ILE A 46 4.76 -21.02 -2.75
N ILE A 47 3.61 -20.96 -2.08
CA ILE A 47 2.35 -21.53 -2.61
C ILE A 47 1.37 -20.45 -3.07
N ASP A 48 1.40 -19.27 -2.44
CA ASP A 48 0.48 -18.18 -2.71
C ASP A 48 1.07 -16.85 -2.24
N ILE A 49 0.67 -15.75 -2.88
CA ILE A 49 1.05 -14.40 -2.47
C ILE A 49 -0.20 -13.52 -2.44
N ALA A 50 -0.60 -13.13 -1.23
CA ALA A 50 -1.80 -12.34 -0.98
C ALA A 50 -1.46 -10.90 -0.59
N ARG A 51 -2.46 -10.01 -0.73
CA ARG A 51 -2.40 -8.63 -0.26
C ARG A 51 -3.39 -8.42 0.88
N ARG A 52 -2.96 -7.71 1.92
CA ARG A 52 -3.88 -7.12 2.91
C ARG A 52 -3.51 -5.66 3.15
N GLY A 53 -4.38 -4.73 2.75
CA GLY A 53 -4.06 -3.30 2.77
C GLY A 53 -2.80 -3.01 1.95
N LYS A 54 -1.71 -2.64 2.64
CA LYS A 54 -0.38 -2.35 2.07
C LYS A 54 0.68 -3.41 2.43
N TYR A 55 0.24 -4.55 2.95
CA TYR A 55 1.09 -5.68 3.28
C TYR A 55 1.05 -6.70 2.15
N ILE A 56 2.23 -7.28 1.86
CA ILE A 56 2.42 -8.45 1.01
C ILE A 56 2.52 -9.64 1.96
N ILE A 57 1.79 -10.72 1.67
CA ILE A 57 1.78 -11.94 2.48
C ILE A 57 2.19 -13.07 1.55
N ILE A 58 3.38 -13.62 1.76
CA ILE A 58 3.89 -14.79 1.04
C ILE A 58 3.58 -16.02 1.90
N ASN A 59 2.67 -16.85 1.42
CA ASN A 59 2.32 -18.12 2.04
C ASN A 59 3.26 -19.21 1.52
N THR A 60 3.78 -20.02 2.43
CA THR A 60 4.70 -21.10 2.08
C THR A 60 4.10 -22.46 2.42
N SER A 61 4.65 -23.53 1.84
CA SER A 61 4.12 -24.89 1.97
C SER A 61 4.44 -25.51 3.33
N TRP A 62 5.32 -24.90 4.13
CA TRP A 62 5.79 -25.47 5.38
C TRP A 62 6.10 -24.41 6.43
N GLN A 63 5.67 -24.68 7.66
CA GLN A 63 5.89 -23.95 8.93
C GLN A 63 5.54 -22.46 8.97
N PHE A 64 5.89 -21.66 7.97
CA PHE A 64 5.88 -20.20 8.05
C PHE A 64 5.04 -19.49 7.00
N LYS A 65 4.83 -18.19 7.23
CA LYS A 65 4.41 -17.20 6.25
C LYS A 65 5.25 -15.95 6.44
N ILE A 66 5.47 -15.21 5.36
CA ILE A 66 6.28 -14.00 5.36
C ILE A 66 5.36 -12.81 5.11
N VAL A 67 5.40 -11.81 5.98
CA VAL A 67 4.63 -10.57 5.86
C VAL A 67 5.59 -9.41 5.62
N ILE A 68 5.46 -8.75 4.48
CA ILE A 68 6.33 -7.66 4.06
C ILE A 68 5.54 -6.36 4.02
N HIS A 69 6.08 -5.30 4.61
CA HIS A 69 5.55 -3.94 4.47
C HIS A 69 6.64 -3.02 3.88
N LEU A 70 6.46 -2.59 2.64
CA LEU A 70 7.44 -1.77 1.89
C LEU A 70 7.68 -0.37 2.49
N ARG A 71 6.72 0.12 3.29
CA ARG A 71 6.76 1.47 3.90
C ARG A 71 7.01 2.53 2.83
N MET A 72 8.05 3.35 2.95
CA MET A 72 8.16 4.56 2.12
C MET A 72 8.93 4.32 0.81
N THR A 73 10.05 3.60 0.91
CA THR A 73 11.06 3.42 -0.13
C THR A 73 11.47 1.97 -0.33
N GLY A 74 10.86 1.04 0.41
CA GLY A 74 11.12 -0.39 0.26
C GLY A 74 10.68 -0.89 -1.11
N LYS A 75 11.47 -1.79 -1.66
CA LYS A 75 11.28 -2.42 -2.97
C LYS A 75 11.64 -3.88 -2.87
N LEU A 76 11.00 -4.66 -3.73
CA LEU A 76 11.38 -6.03 -4.01
C LEU A 76 11.94 -6.08 -5.43
N ILE A 77 13.12 -6.66 -5.57
CA ILE A 77 13.86 -6.79 -6.82
C ILE A 77 14.20 -8.26 -6.98
N TYR A 78 13.70 -8.89 -8.04
CA TYR A 78 13.96 -10.29 -8.35
C TYR A 78 15.05 -10.37 -9.40
N LEU A 79 16.07 -11.20 -9.15
CA LEU A 79 17.24 -11.31 -10.02
C LEU A 79 17.66 -12.77 -10.15
N GLU A 80 18.11 -13.10 -11.36
CA GLU A 80 18.75 -14.38 -11.67
C GLU A 80 20.26 -14.34 -11.36
N ASP A 81 20.86 -13.15 -11.33
CA ASP A 81 22.27 -12.97 -10.96
C ASP A 81 22.46 -12.96 -9.43
N TYR A 82 23.16 -13.98 -8.94
CA TYR A 82 23.49 -14.18 -7.54
C TYR A 82 24.35 -13.05 -6.94
N ASN A 83 25.18 -12.37 -7.73
CA ASN A 83 26.17 -11.42 -7.23
C ASN A 83 25.67 -9.97 -7.13
N PHE A 84 24.50 -9.67 -7.68
CA PHE A 84 23.99 -8.30 -7.65
C PHE A 84 23.59 -7.88 -6.23
N LYS A 85 24.11 -6.72 -5.79
CA LYS A 85 23.68 -6.00 -4.58
C LYS A 85 23.70 -4.51 -4.87
N THR A 86 22.78 -3.79 -4.24
CA THR A 86 22.77 -2.32 -4.21
C THR A 86 23.33 -1.82 -2.87
N PRO A 87 23.74 -0.54 -2.75
CA PRO A 87 24.08 0.08 -1.46
C PRO A 87 22.93 0.11 -0.44
N HIS A 88 21.71 -0.22 -0.88
CA HIS A 88 20.49 -0.16 -0.08
C HIS A 88 19.82 -1.52 0.11
N THR A 89 20.50 -2.61 -0.30
CA THR A 89 20.08 -3.99 -0.02
C THR A 89 20.09 -4.22 1.50
N ARG A 90 18.93 -4.56 2.06
CA ARG A 90 18.73 -4.74 3.52
C ARG A 90 18.51 -6.18 3.93
N ALA A 91 17.93 -6.97 3.04
CA ALA A 91 17.78 -8.41 3.20
C ALA A 91 17.65 -9.06 1.81
N GLU A 92 17.86 -10.36 1.73
CA GLU A 92 17.54 -11.16 0.54
C GLU A 92 16.93 -12.51 0.89
N ILE A 93 16.08 -13.01 0.01
CA ILE A 93 15.50 -14.36 0.07
C ILE A 93 16.14 -15.18 -1.05
N LEU A 94 16.83 -16.25 -0.68
CA LEU A 94 17.53 -17.14 -1.60
C LEU A 94 16.64 -18.33 -1.94
N PHE A 95 16.53 -18.66 -3.24
CA PHE A 95 15.72 -19.77 -3.72
C PHE A 95 16.58 -20.97 -4.15
N SER A 96 15.97 -22.16 -4.23
CA SER A 96 16.65 -23.41 -4.56
C SER A 96 17.26 -23.46 -5.96
N ASP A 97 16.78 -22.63 -6.89
CA ASP A 97 17.28 -22.52 -8.26
C ASP A 97 18.36 -21.45 -8.43
N LYS A 98 18.97 -21.00 -7.32
CA LYS A 98 20.02 -19.98 -7.26
C LYS A 98 19.58 -18.57 -7.68
N THR A 99 18.28 -18.35 -7.90
CA THR A 99 17.71 -17.01 -8.04
C THR A 99 17.44 -16.39 -6.67
N LYS A 100 17.24 -15.08 -6.61
CA LYS A 100 17.00 -14.39 -5.34
C LYS A 100 16.04 -13.21 -5.44
N LEU A 101 15.41 -12.92 -4.31
CA LEU A 101 14.57 -11.74 -4.11
C LEU A 101 15.24 -10.79 -3.12
N ILE A 102 15.67 -9.62 -3.60
CA ILE A 102 16.31 -8.58 -2.79
C ILE A 102 15.24 -7.65 -2.22
N PHE A 103 15.37 -7.35 -0.93
CA PHE A 103 14.68 -6.25 -0.26
C PHE A 103 15.58 -5.02 -0.16
N ASP A 104 15.34 -4.05 -1.03
CA ASP A 104 16.04 -2.78 -1.07
C ASP A 104 15.22 -1.71 -0.34
N ASP A 105 15.81 -0.99 0.61
CA ASP A 105 15.13 0.14 1.25
C ASP A 105 16.12 1.23 1.65
N VAL A 106 16.05 2.37 0.97
CA VAL A 106 16.89 3.55 1.24
C VAL A 106 16.70 4.05 2.67
N ARG A 107 15.45 4.14 3.15
CA ARG A 107 15.10 4.72 4.46
C ARG A 107 15.02 3.70 5.59
N THR A 108 15.12 2.41 5.26
CA THR A 108 15.20 1.30 6.22
C THR A 108 14.00 1.20 7.17
N PHE A 109 12.84 1.65 6.70
CA PHE A 109 11.59 1.60 7.46
C PHE A 109 10.83 0.32 7.20
N GLY A 110 10.97 -0.24 6.00
CA GLY A 110 10.34 -1.48 5.62
C GLY A 110 10.79 -2.65 6.47
N LYS A 111 9.94 -3.68 6.51
CA LYS A 111 10.11 -4.87 7.36
C LYS A 111 9.71 -6.11 6.60
N ILE A 112 10.45 -7.19 6.88
CA ILE A 112 10.10 -8.57 6.55
C ILE A 112 9.85 -9.27 7.89
N GLU A 113 8.61 -9.64 8.15
CA GLU A 113 8.21 -10.27 9.41
C GLU A 113 7.82 -11.71 9.12
N ILE A 114 8.38 -12.65 9.88
CA ILE A 114 8.19 -14.09 9.70
C ILE A 114 7.35 -14.61 10.87
N TYR A 115 6.33 -15.39 10.54
CA TYR A 115 5.37 -15.96 11.47
C TYR A 115 5.16 -17.43 11.14
N GLU A 116 4.75 -18.24 12.12
CA GLU A 116 4.17 -19.55 11.83
C GLU A 116 2.87 -19.39 11.01
N ILE A 117 2.56 -20.36 10.14
CA ILE A 117 1.40 -20.31 9.22
C ILE A 117 0.11 -19.91 9.96
N ASN A 118 -0.14 -20.56 11.11
CA ASN A 118 -1.36 -20.39 11.89
C ASN A 118 -1.30 -19.23 12.90
N MET A 119 -0.16 -18.56 13.05
CA MET A 119 -0.01 -17.47 14.01
C MET A 119 -0.74 -16.20 13.51
N PRO A 120 -1.56 -15.54 14.35
CA PRO A 120 -2.22 -14.29 13.97
C PRO A 120 -1.20 -13.17 13.81
N VAL A 121 -1.46 -12.26 12.88
CA VAL A 121 -0.59 -11.11 12.61
C VAL A 121 -1.32 -9.86 13.09
N LYS A 122 -1.00 -9.41 14.30
CA LYS A 122 -1.68 -8.28 14.96
C LYS A 122 -1.79 -7.02 14.09
N ALA A 123 -0.77 -6.74 13.28
CA ALA A 123 -0.76 -5.61 12.37
C ALA A 123 -1.84 -5.71 11.26
N LEU A 124 -2.23 -6.93 10.87
CA LEU A 124 -3.28 -7.19 9.90
C LEU A 124 -4.68 -7.19 10.54
N ASP A 125 -4.79 -7.68 11.79
CA ASP A 125 -6.06 -7.78 12.52
C ASP A 125 -6.66 -6.40 12.85
N THR A 126 -5.81 -5.39 13.00
CA THR A 126 -6.22 -4.00 13.30
C THR A 126 -6.67 -3.20 12.07
N LEU A 127 -6.53 -3.75 10.87
CA LEU A 127 -6.86 -3.06 9.63
C LEU A 127 -8.37 -3.02 9.38
N GLY A 128 -8.84 -1.88 8.86
CA GLY A 128 -10.21 -1.72 8.38
C GLY A 128 -10.47 -2.53 7.11
N VAL A 129 -11.70 -2.47 6.60
CA VAL A 129 -12.12 -3.24 5.41
C VAL A 129 -11.25 -2.97 4.18
N GLU A 130 -11.16 -3.97 3.29
CA GLU A 130 -10.58 -3.77 1.96
C GLU A 130 -11.45 -2.81 1.12
N PRO A 131 -10.87 -1.81 0.45
CA PRO A 131 -11.64 -0.73 -0.18
C PRO A 131 -12.46 -1.19 -1.39
N LEU A 132 -12.03 -2.27 -2.06
CA LEU A 132 -12.73 -2.84 -3.20
C LEU A 132 -13.76 -3.91 -2.82
N SER A 133 -13.85 -4.26 -1.54
CA SER A 133 -14.84 -5.25 -1.05
C SER A 133 -16.24 -4.66 -0.95
N SER A 134 -17.24 -5.53 -0.88
CA SER A 134 -18.63 -5.18 -0.55
C SER A 134 -18.79 -4.68 0.90
N ASN A 135 -17.84 -5.00 1.78
CA ASN A 135 -17.83 -4.57 3.18
C ASN A 135 -17.55 -3.06 3.32
N LEU A 136 -16.92 -2.42 2.34
CA LEU A 136 -16.93 -0.97 2.25
C LEU A 136 -18.28 -0.50 1.70
N ASN A 137 -19.19 -0.20 2.63
CA ASN A 137 -20.54 0.31 2.38
C ASN A 137 -20.90 1.45 3.34
N TYR A 138 -22.04 2.08 3.09
CA TYR A 138 -22.53 3.24 3.85
C TYR A 138 -22.59 2.95 5.35
N THR A 139 -23.20 1.83 5.74
CA THR A 139 -23.39 1.46 7.15
C THR A 139 -22.06 1.35 7.87
N TYR A 140 -21.08 0.67 7.27
CA TYR A 140 -19.74 0.54 7.82
C TYR A 140 -19.05 1.90 7.97
N LEU A 141 -18.96 2.68 6.89
CA LEU A 141 -18.20 3.93 6.90
C LEU A 141 -18.87 4.98 7.79
N ARG A 142 -20.21 5.06 7.79
CA ARG A 142 -20.96 5.91 8.72
C ARG A 142 -20.69 5.53 10.17
N GLY A 143 -20.68 4.24 10.49
CA GLY A 143 -20.35 3.74 11.82
C GLY A 143 -18.96 4.17 12.28
N LYS A 144 -17.95 4.08 11.40
CA LYS A 144 -16.57 4.52 11.67
C LYS A 144 -16.42 6.03 11.79
N LEU A 145 -17.29 6.81 11.15
CA LEU A 145 -17.26 8.29 11.15
C LEU A 145 -18.07 8.93 12.29
N LYS A 146 -19.11 8.26 12.80
CA LYS A 146 -20.16 8.81 13.70
C LYS A 146 -19.66 9.56 14.95
N ASN A 147 -18.41 9.34 15.39
CA ASN A 147 -17.82 9.98 16.57
C ASN A 147 -16.50 10.72 16.29
N LYS A 148 -16.11 10.91 15.02
CA LYS A 148 -14.79 11.44 14.67
C LYS A 148 -14.85 12.91 14.23
N LYS A 149 -14.50 13.81 15.16
CA LYS A 149 -14.33 15.26 14.91
C LYS A 149 -13.15 15.62 14.00
N ALA A 150 -12.26 14.67 13.74
CA ALA A 150 -11.09 14.89 12.90
C ALA A 150 -11.50 15.18 11.44
N PRO A 151 -10.68 15.93 10.69
CA PRO A 151 -10.88 16.11 9.25
C PRO A 151 -10.99 14.78 8.50
N VAL A 152 -11.93 14.69 7.55
CA VAL A 152 -12.21 13.48 6.77
C VAL A 152 -10.96 12.88 6.15
N LYS A 153 -10.04 13.72 5.63
CA LYS A 153 -8.77 13.24 5.09
C LYS A 153 -7.97 12.44 6.12
N ASN A 154 -7.86 12.94 7.34
CA ASN A 154 -7.08 12.27 8.38
C ASN A 154 -7.70 10.92 8.74
N ILE A 155 -9.03 10.86 8.76
CA ILE A 155 -9.77 9.62 9.02
C ILE A 155 -9.54 8.60 7.90
N LEU A 156 -9.58 9.00 6.63
CA LEU A 156 -9.37 8.08 5.51
C LEU A 156 -7.92 7.58 5.41
N LEU A 157 -6.96 8.26 6.04
CA LEU A 157 -5.57 7.79 6.12
C LEU A 157 -5.33 6.80 7.27
N ASP A 158 -6.26 6.71 8.22
CA ASP A 158 -6.23 5.73 9.30
C ASP A 158 -6.55 4.33 8.73
N GLN A 159 -5.55 3.46 8.76
CA GLN A 159 -5.65 2.12 8.17
C GLN A 159 -6.67 1.23 8.91
N SER A 160 -7.11 1.59 10.12
CA SER A 160 -8.20 0.90 10.84
C SER A 160 -9.60 1.25 10.30
N ILE A 161 -9.69 2.25 9.40
CA ILE A 161 -10.93 2.70 8.79
C ILE A 161 -11.08 2.06 7.40
N ILE A 162 -10.15 2.33 6.50
CA ILE A 162 -10.08 1.69 5.18
C ILE A 162 -8.63 1.33 4.93
N ALA A 163 -8.34 0.04 4.80
CA ALA A 163 -6.98 -0.41 4.59
C ALA A 163 -6.49 -0.04 3.19
N GLY A 164 -5.19 0.25 3.04
CA GLY A 164 -4.60 0.43 1.71
C GLY A 164 -4.62 1.86 1.18
N LEU A 165 -5.47 2.74 1.71
CA LEU A 165 -5.48 4.16 1.32
C LEU A 165 -4.25 4.88 1.87
N GLY A 166 -3.62 5.73 1.06
CA GLY A 166 -2.56 6.64 1.50
C GLY A 166 -2.77 8.06 0.97
N ASN A 167 -1.69 8.84 1.00
CA ASN A 167 -1.80 10.28 0.79
C ASN A 167 -2.20 10.62 -0.64
N ILE A 168 -1.70 9.89 -1.64
CA ILE A 168 -2.04 10.16 -3.04
C ILE A 168 -3.52 9.89 -3.25
N TYR A 169 -3.95 8.66 -3.00
CA TYR A 169 -5.32 8.25 -3.34
C TYR A 169 -6.37 8.97 -2.49
N VAL A 170 -6.12 9.30 -1.22
CA VAL A 170 -7.09 10.08 -0.42
C VAL A 170 -7.30 11.50 -0.96
N ASN A 171 -6.26 12.19 -1.44
CA ASN A 171 -6.46 13.51 -2.06
C ASN A 171 -7.30 13.38 -3.34
N GLU A 172 -7.00 12.39 -4.19
CA GLU A 172 -7.72 12.14 -5.44
C GLU A 172 -9.19 11.75 -5.20
N ILE A 173 -9.45 10.86 -4.24
CA ILE A 173 -10.80 10.43 -3.84
C ILE A 173 -11.63 11.61 -3.37
N LEU A 174 -11.11 12.42 -2.45
CA LEU A 174 -11.84 13.57 -1.92
C LEU A 174 -12.08 14.66 -2.97
N PHE A 175 -11.13 14.85 -3.88
CA PHE A 175 -11.31 15.76 -5.00
C PHE A 175 -12.43 15.32 -5.94
N ARG A 176 -12.39 14.05 -6.38
CA ARG A 176 -13.43 13.51 -7.26
C ARG A 176 -14.81 13.47 -6.58
N ALA A 177 -14.83 13.23 -5.27
CA ALA A 177 -16.04 13.30 -4.46
C ALA A 177 -16.52 14.73 -4.16
N ARG A 178 -15.75 15.75 -4.56
CA ARG A 178 -16.03 17.19 -4.31
C ARG A 178 -16.20 17.51 -2.81
N ILE A 179 -15.43 16.84 -1.95
CA ILE A 179 -15.48 17.01 -0.50
C ILE A 179 -14.23 17.73 -0.02
N ASN A 180 -14.41 18.81 0.74
CA ASN A 180 -13.29 19.53 1.34
C ASN A 180 -12.55 18.62 2.34
N PRO A 181 -11.21 18.48 2.24
CA PRO A 181 -10.45 17.59 3.12
C PRO A 181 -10.41 18.02 4.59
N LEU A 182 -10.86 19.24 4.89
CA LEU A 182 -10.95 19.82 6.24
C LEU A 182 -12.28 19.50 6.93
N ILE A 183 -13.33 19.12 6.18
CA ILE A 183 -14.65 18.81 6.77
C ILE A 183 -14.51 17.72 7.82
N SER A 184 -15.17 17.92 8.95
CA SER A 184 -15.21 16.95 10.05
C SER A 184 -15.88 15.65 9.59
N GLY A 185 -15.34 14.51 9.99
CA GLY A 185 -15.99 13.21 9.72
C GLY A 185 -17.43 13.12 10.24
N LEU A 186 -17.75 13.86 11.31
CA LEU A 186 -19.09 13.97 11.88
C LEU A 186 -20.09 14.69 10.98
N GLU A 187 -19.62 15.66 10.19
CA GLU A 187 -20.46 16.56 9.39
C GLU A 187 -20.81 15.98 8.03
N LEU A 188 -20.18 14.87 7.64
CA LEU A 188 -20.44 14.21 6.37
C LEU A 188 -21.88 13.73 6.29
N ARG A 189 -22.59 14.21 5.27
CA ARG A 189 -23.96 13.80 4.94
C ARG A 189 -23.94 12.44 4.25
N LYS A 190 -25.09 11.76 4.22
CA LYS A 190 -25.23 10.45 3.56
C LYS A 190 -24.67 10.43 2.14
N LYS A 191 -25.10 11.39 1.30
CA LYS A 191 -24.62 11.52 -0.09
C LYS A 191 -23.11 11.67 -0.19
N GLN A 192 -22.46 12.38 0.74
CA GLN A 192 -21.00 12.55 0.74
C GLN A 192 -20.29 11.25 1.12
N ILE A 193 -20.82 10.48 2.07
CA ILE A 193 -20.28 9.17 2.45
C ILE A 193 -20.40 8.19 1.28
N ASP A 194 -21.56 8.14 0.63
CA ASP A 194 -21.79 7.30 -0.55
C ASP A 194 -20.82 7.68 -1.69
N GLU A 195 -20.60 8.97 -1.92
CA GLU A 195 -19.66 9.46 -2.93
C GLU A 195 -18.20 9.09 -2.59
N ILE A 196 -17.77 9.20 -1.32
CA ILE A 196 -16.44 8.74 -0.89
C ILE A 196 -16.25 7.26 -1.22
N ILE A 197 -17.25 6.42 -0.91
CA ILE A 197 -17.18 4.97 -1.16
C ILE A 197 -17.09 4.71 -2.66
N PHE A 198 -17.95 5.36 -3.45
CA PHE A 198 -17.96 5.21 -4.90
C PHE A 198 -16.62 5.62 -5.51
N GLN A 199 -16.13 6.82 -5.20
CA GLN A 199 -14.86 7.34 -5.73
C GLN A 199 -13.66 6.56 -5.24
N THR A 200 -13.69 6.03 -4.01
CA THR A 200 -12.66 5.10 -3.52
C THR A 200 -12.54 3.88 -4.46
N LYS A 201 -13.67 3.27 -4.82
CA LYS A 201 -13.68 2.11 -5.71
C LYS A 201 -13.26 2.49 -7.13
N GLN A 202 -13.72 3.61 -7.68
CA GLN A 202 -13.35 4.05 -9.03
C GLN A 202 -11.85 4.37 -9.13
N VAL A 203 -11.34 5.24 -8.26
CA VAL A 203 -9.93 5.66 -8.27
C VAL A 203 -9.00 4.47 -8.13
N LEU A 204 -9.27 3.55 -7.20
CA LEU A 204 -8.39 2.39 -6.99
C LEU A 204 -8.47 1.38 -8.13
N LYS A 205 -9.65 1.18 -8.75
CA LYS A 205 -9.78 0.34 -9.96
C LYS A 205 -8.99 0.91 -11.13
N GLU A 206 -9.09 2.23 -11.35
CA GLU A 206 -8.28 2.91 -12.36
C GLU A 206 -6.79 2.80 -12.05
N ALA A 207 -6.39 3.04 -10.80
CA ALA A 207 -5.01 2.94 -10.38
C ALA A 207 -4.44 1.53 -10.60
N LEU A 208 -5.19 0.49 -10.24
CA LEU A 208 -4.81 -0.90 -10.50
C LEU A 208 -4.70 -1.20 -11.99
N LYS A 209 -5.63 -0.70 -12.82
CA LYS A 209 -5.57 -0.85 -14.28
C LYS A 209 -4.28 -0.26 -14.87
N TYR A 210 -3.78 0.83 -14.28
CA TYR A 210 -2.56 1.51 -14.71
C TYR A 210 -1.35 1.22 -13.81
N ASN A 211 -1.34 0.07 -13.12
CA ASN A 211 -0.22 -0.41 -12.29
C ASN A 211 0.22 0.57 -11.16
N GLY A 212 -0.68 1.45 -10.72
CA GLY A 212 -0.41 2.46 -9.71
C GLY A 212 0.45 3.63 -10.21
N THR A 213 1.05 4.35 -9.28
CA THR A 213 1.97 5.46 -9.54
C THR A 213 3.42 5.01 -9.45
N THR A 214 4.27 5.46 -10.36
CA THR A 214 5.72 5.21 -10.23
C THR A 214 6.32 6.12 -9.16
N ILE A 215 6.98 5.51 -8.17
CA ILE A 215 7.62 6.26 -7.07
C ILE A 215 9.16 6.23 -7.18
N SER A 216 9.78 5.39 -8.01
CA SER A 216 11.22 5.49 -8.34
C SER A 216 11.68 4.60 -9.52
N ASP A 217 12.90 4.84 -10.01
CA ASP A 217 13.44 4.40 -11.30
C ASP A 217 14.10 3.00 -11.37
N TYR A 218 14.13 2.22 -10.27
CA TYR A 218 14.70 0.86 -10.31
C TYR A 218 13.63 -0.21 -10.52
N ARG A 219 13.86 -1.09 -11.52
CA ARG A 219 12.98 -2.20 -11.95
C ARG A 219 12.59 -3.06 -10.74
N SER A 220 11.34 -2.94 -10.30
CA SER A 220 10.76 -3.87 -9.33
C SER A 220 10.45 -5.19 -10.04
N VAL A 221 10.13 -6.25 -9.27
CA VAL A 221 9.83 -7.60 -9.78
C VAL A 221 8.82 -7.62 -10.93
N ASP A 222 7.95 -6.62 -11.01
CA ASP A 222 6.89 -6.51 -12.01
C ASP A 222 7.36 -6.04 -13.41
N ASN A 223 8.58 -5.49 -13.53
CA ASN A 223 9.14 -4.89 -14.76
C ASN A 223 8.20 -3.87 -15.46
N LYS A 224 7.17 -3.39 -14.74
CA LYS A 224 6.08 -2.54 -15.26
C LYS A 224 6.18 -1.15 -14.64
N THR A 225 6.14 -0.13 -15.46
CA THR A 225 6.06 1.25 -14.98
C THR A 225 4.60 1.59 -14.67
N GLY A 226 4.33 2.01 -13.43
CA GLY A 226 3.04 2.63 -13.08
C GLY A 226 2.75 3.84 -13.96
N GLU A 227 1.52 4.01 -14.42
CA GLU A 227 1.13 5.13 -15.28
C GLU A 227 0.08 6.05 -14.65
N PHE A 228 -0.43 5.69 -13.46
CA PHE A 228 -1.54 6.42 -12.84
C PHE A 228 -1.18 7.87 -12.50
N GLN A 229 0.10 8.22 -12.36
CA GLN A 229 0.56 9.60 -12.14
C GLN A 229 0.10 10.58 -13.24
N ARG A 230 -0.14 10.08 -14.46
CA ARG A 230 -0.68 10.86 -15.58
C ARG A 230 -2.14 11.26 -15.36
N PHE A 231 -2.88 10.51 -14.56
CA PHE A 231 -4.31 10.67 -14.31
C PHE A 231 -4.62 11.41 -12.99
N LEU A 232 -3.59 11.76 -12.20
CA LEU A 232 -3.73 12.54 -10.98
C LEU A 232 -4.31 13.93 -11.29
N LYS A 233 -5.36 14.30 -10.57
CA LYS A 233 -6.09 15.56 -10.75
C LYS A 233 -5.61 16.64 -9.80
N VAL A 234 -5.19 16.29 -8.58
CA VAL A 234 -4.82 17.27 -7.55
C VAL A 234 -3.48 17.01 -6.88
N TYR A 235 -3.08 15.75 -6.72
CA TYR A 235 -1.87 15.43 -5.98
C TYR A 235 -0.62 15.97 -6.68
N ASN A 236 0.11 16.85 -5.98
CA ASN A 236 1.30 17.52 -6.52
C ASN A 236 1.07 18.29 -7.84
N LYS A 237 -0.16 18.76 -8.07
CA LYS A 237 -0.53 19.63 -9.19
C LYS A 237 -0.67 21.08 -8.71
N LYS A 238 -0.50 22.03 -9.62
CA LYS A 238 -0.64 23.48 -9.34
C LYS A 238 -2.02 24.03 -9.68
N LYS A 239 -2.63 23.54 -10.77
CA LYS A 239 -3.92 24.01 -11.29
C LYS A 239 -4.95 22.87 -11.30
N CYS A 240 -6.19 23.22 -10.99
CA CYS A 240 -7.35 22.35 -11.12
C CYS A 240 -7.90 22.41 -12.55
N GLU A 241 -8.63 21.38 -12.98
CA GLU A 241 -9.40 21.39 -14.24
C GLU A 241 -10.45 22.52 -14.34
N CYS A 242 -10.89 23.08 -13.20
CA CYS A 242 -11.74 24.27 -13.18
C CYS A 242 -10.98 25.61 -13.32
N ASN A 243 -9.69 25.54 -13.69
CA ASN A 243 -8.72 26.64 -13.82
C ASN A 243 -8.34 27.39 -12.53
N SER A 244 -8.88 27.02 -11.37
CA SER A 244 -8.44 27.58 -10.09
C SER A 244 -7.07 27.03 -9.68
N ASP A 245 -6.34 27.79 -8.86
CA ASP A 245 -5.16 27.27 -8.17
C ASP A 245 -5.55 26.19 -7.15
N LEU A 246 -4.68 25.17 -7.05
CA LEU A 246 -4.78 24.16 -6.02
C LEU A 246 -4.07 24.65 -4.77
N VAL A 247 -4.72 24.41 -3.63
CA VAL A 247 -4.17 24.79 -2.32
C VAL A 247 -3.42 23.60 -1.75
N ARG A 248 -2.19 23.85 -1.30
CA ARG A 248 -1.41 22.89 -0.52
C ARG A 248 -1.42 23.28 0.96
N ILE A 249 -1.94 22.41 1.81
CA ILE A 249 -1.87 22.56 3.28
C ILE A 249 -1.18 21.37 3.93
N LYS A 250 -0.83 21.50 5.21
CA LYS A 250 -0.31 20.40 6.03
C LYS A 250 -1.42 19.92 6.98
N GLN A 251 -1.77 18.64 6.90
CA GLN A 251 -2.71 18.00 7.84
C GLN A 251 -2.05 16.76 8.44
N ALA A 252 -1.99 16.68 9.78
CA ALA A 252 -1.40 15.56 10.51
C ALA A 252 0.00 15.15 9.96
N GLY A 253 0.86 16.13 9.70
CA GLY A 253 2.21 15.90 9.18
C GLY A 253 2.32 15.59 7.69
N ARG A 254 1.21 15.53 6.94
CA ARG A 254 1.18 15.17 5.51
C ARG A 254 0.69 16.32 4.64
N SER A 255 1.19 16.41 3.41
CA SER A 255 0.72 17.39 2.43
C SER A 255 -0.67 17.02 1.90
N THR A 256 -1.57 17.98 1.88
CA THR A 256 -2.91 17.91 1.29
C THR A 256 -2.99 18.86 0.12
N PHE A 257 -3.57 18.40 -0.98
CA PHE A 257 -3.81 19.16 -2.19
C PHE A 257 -5.30 19.11 -2.47
N TYR A 258 -5.93 20.28 -2.63
CA TYR A 258 -7.36 20.36 -2.89
C TYR A 258 -7.71 21.62 -3.66
N CYS A 259 -8.86 21.61 -4.34
CA CYS A 259 -9.36 22.77 -5.06
C CYS A 259 -10.42 23.50 -4.21
N PRO A 260 -10.20 24.76 -3.78
CA PRO A 260 -11.17 25.48 -2.95
C PRO A 260 -12.48 25.80 -3.69
N LYS A 261 -12.46 25.83 -5.03
CA LYS A 261 -13.65 26.06 -5.86
C LYS A 261 -14.51 24.80 -6.04
N CYS A 262 -13.87 23.64 -6.25
CA CYS A 262 -14.56 22.36 -6.47
C CYS A 262 -14.92 21.64 -5.17
N GLN A 263 -14.13 21.81 -4.11
CA GLN A 263 -14.30 21.17 -2.81
C GLN A 263 -14.67 22.24 -1.77
N LYS A 264 -15.89 22.75 -1.91
CA LYS A 264 -16.45 23.75 -0.99
C LYS A 264 -16.70 23.12 0.38
N VAL A 265 -16.57 23.93 1.43
CA VAL A 265 -16.95 23.56 2.80
C VAL A 265 -18.47 23.48 2.90
#